data_AF-A0A6A7A2Z2-F1
#
_entry.id   AF-A0A6A7A2Z2-F1
#
_cell.length_a   1.000
_cell.length_b   1.000
_cell.length_c   1.000
_cell.angle_alpha   90.00
_cell.angle_beta   90.00
_cell.angle_gamma   90.00
#
_symmetry.space_group_name_H-M   'P 1'
#
loop_
_entity.id
_entity.type
_entity.pdbx_description
1 polymer ?
#
loop_
_entity_poly.entity_id
_entity_poly.type
_entity_poly.pdbx_seq_one_letter_code
_entity_poly.pdbx_strand_id
1 'polypeptide(L)'
;MLTTILIWALALLPFLNAMPTTPLSQPALEKRCSNVLQNPSFESGVSPWLEMAFGSWASFGVFTQSAGGHDGRNFYWGQSNATAAVSTLSVSQSAVRIPSGTTVECSVWVASSRPGNVASTAVEVFLDGITCGSAAYLGTTGWVKVGGKITANGDSHTFTVVITSDTTGPQGSQIWIDDAVLGASC
;
A
#
# COMPACT_ATOMS: atom_id res chain seq x y z
N MET A 1 50.30 36.17 -78.65
CA MET A 1 49.20 35.32 -78.16
C MET A 1 49.80 34.24 -77.29
N LEU A 2 49.70 34.38 -75.97
CA LEU A 2 50.02 33.33 -75.00
C LEU A 2 49.20 33.60 -73.73
N THR A 3 48.46 32.59 -73.33
CA THR A 3 47.52 32.44 -72.21
C THR A 3 48.22 32.36 -70.86
N THR A 4 47.68 33.01 -69.82
CA THR A 4 47.78 32.50 -68.43
C THR A 4 46.68 33.05 -67.51
N ILE A 5 46.20 32.16 -66.66
CA ILE A 5 45.00 32.16 -65.80
C ILE A 5 45.36 32.62 -64.40
N LEU A 6 44.47 33.31 -63.67
CA LEU A 6 44.54 33.36 -62.20
C LEU A 6 43.15 33.37 -61.50
N ILE A 7 42.74 32.17 -61.10
CA ILE A 7 42.23 31.73 -59.78
C ILE A 7 41.18 32.61 -59.07
N TRP A 8 39.93 32.16 -59.13
CA TRP A 8 38.87 32.49 -58.16
C TRP A 8 39.03 31.63 -56.90
N ALA A 9 39.20 32.25 -55.73
CA ALA A 9 39.14 31.57 -54.44
C ALA A 9 37.68 31.49 -53.97
N LEU A 10 37.09 30.29 -54.03
CA LEU A 10 35.79 30.01 -53.44
C LEU A 10 35.96 29.85 -51.92
N ALA A 11 35.37 30.76 -51.14
CA ALA A 11 35.28 30.66 -49.70
C ALA A 11 34.23 29.59 -49.33
N LEU A 12 34.69 28.44 -48.82
CA LEU A 12 33.85 27.44 -48.17
C LEU A 12 33.63 27.85 -46.71
N LEU A 13 32.46 28.42 -46.42
CA LEU A 13 31.96 28.58 -45.05
C LEU A 13 31.44 27.22 -44.55
N PRO A 14 31.90 26.70 -43.41
CA PRO A 14 31.26 25.56 -42.78
C PRO A 14 29.94 26.02 -42.14
N PHE A 15 28.83 25.46 -42.62
CA PHE A 15 27.56 25.50 -41.91
C PHE A 15 27.72 24.73 -40.60
N LEU A 16 27.81 25.45 -39.47
CA LEU A 16 27.63 24.90 -38.14
C LEU A 16 26.16 24.51 -37.98
N ASN A 17 25.83 23.26 -38.33
CA ASN A 17 24.57 22.66 -37.93
C ASN A 17 24.61 22.47 -36.41
N ALA A 18 23.91 23.35 -35.68
CA ALA A 18 23.67 23.16 -34.26
C ALA A 18 22.86 21.86 -34.09
N MET A 19 23.45 20.87 -33.44
CA MET A 19 22.75 19.65 -33.07
C MET A 19 21.59 19.99 -32.12
N PRO A 20 20.37 19.49 -32.36
CA PRO A 20 19.29 19.59 -31.39
C PRO A 20 19.69 18.83 -30.13
N THR A 21 20.04 19.53 -29.06
CA THR A 21 20.15 18.94 -27.73
C THR A 21 18.73 18.70 -27.24
N THR A 22 18.22 17.49 -27.47
CA THR A 22 17.08 16.98 -26.70
C THR A 22 17.48 16.99 -25.23
N PRO A 23 16.79 17.73 -24.34
CA PRO A 23 17.05 17.61 -22.92
C PRO A 23 16.75 16.16 -22.53
N LEU A 24 17.76 15.47 -21.99
CA LEU A 24 17.56 14.19 -21.31
C LEU A 24 16.50 14.43 -20.24
N SER A 25 15.31 13.87 -20.45
CA SER A 25 14.30 13.77 -19.42
C SER A 25 14.91 12.94 -18.29
N GLN A 26 15.44 13.60 -17.26
CA GLN A 26 15.77 12.91 -16.03
C GLN A 26 14.49 12.21 -15.58
N PRO A 27 14.52 10.90 -15.29
CA PRO A 27 13.43 10.27 -14.57
C PRO A 27 13.19 11.11 -13.34
N ALA A 28 11.97 11.62 -13.16
CA ALA A 28 11.59 12.27 -11.91
C ALA A 28 12.01 11.31 -10.81
N LEU A 29 12.88 11.75 -9.90
CA LEU A 29 13.33 10.94 -8.78
C LEU A 29 12.07 10.64 -7.96
N GLU A 30 11.43 9.51 -8.21
CA GLU A 30 10.25 9.08 -7.47
C GLU A 30 10.68 9.03 -6.01
N LYS A 31 10.11 9.94 -5.22
CA LYS A 31 10.36 10.01 -3.79
C LYS A 31 9.85 8.69 -3.21
N ARG A 32 10.76 7.74 -2.96
CA ARG A 32 10.41 6.47 -2.33
C ARG A 32 9.89 6.76 -0.94
N CYS A 33 8.61 6.44 -0.72
CA CYS A 33 8.00 6.58 0.59
C CYS A 33 8.68 5.60 1.55
N SER A 34 9.34 6.10 2.59
CA SER A 34 9.83 5.25 3.66
C SER A 34 8.64 4.85 4.53
N ASN A 35 8.28 3.57 4.51
CA ASN A 35 7.29 3.03 5.43
C ASN A 35 7.86 3.08 6.85
N VAL A 36 7.16 3.75 7.76
CA VAL A 36 7.59 3.87 9.17
C VAL A 36 7.13 2.68 10.03
N LEU A 37 6.29 1.81 9.49
CA LEU A 37 5.89 0.57 10.17
C LEU A 37 7.03 -0.43 10.18
N GLN A 38 7.11 -1.19 11.25
CA GLN A 38 7.98 -2.36 11.37
C GLN A 38 7.25 -3.60 10.92
N ASN A 39 7.92 -4.44 10.12
CA ASN A 39 7.38 -5.69 9.60
C ASN A 39 5.97 -5.52 8.95
N PRO A 40 5.82 -4.60 7.98
CA PRO A 40 4.52 -4.26 7.39
C PRO A 40 3.86 -5.40 6.61
N SER A 41 4.65 -6.37 6.15
CA SER A 41 4.24 -7.53 5.35
C SER A 41 4.30 -8.86 6.12
N PHE A 42 4.45 -8.81 7.45
CA PHE A 42 4.46 -10.00 8.32
C PHE A 42 5.54 -11.07 8.01
N GLU A 43 6.55 -10.74 7.20
CA GLU A 43 7.64 -11.65 6.84
C GLU A 43 8.48 -12.11 8.04
N SER A 44 8.47 -11.35 9.14
CA SER A 44 9.12 -11.72 10.41
C SER A 44 8.16 -12.24 11.48
N GLY A 45 6.97 -12.71 11.10
CA GLY A 45 5.91 -13.14 12.03
C GLY A 45 5.02 -11.98 12.45
N VAL A 46 4.32 -12.10 13.59
CA VAL A 46 3.33 -11.09 13.99
C VAL A 46 3.94 -9.89 14.73
N SER A 47 5.07 -10.06 15.41
CA SER A 47 5.71 -8.96 16.13
C SER A 47 6.16 -7.84 15.18
N PRO A 48 5.99 -6.54 15.51
CA PRO A 48 5.49 -6.00 16.77
C PRO A 48 4.01 -5.61 16.74
N TRP A 49 3.20 -6.23 15.88
CA TRP A 49 1.78 -5.98 15.80
C TRP A 49 1.05 -6.55 17.02
N LEU A 50 0.09 -5.77 17.53
CA LEU A 50 -0.87 -6.20 18.53
C LEU A 50 -2.15 -6.65 17.83
N GLU A 51 -2.56 -7.88 18.12
CA GLU A 51 -3.79 -8.49 17.59
C GLU A 51 -4.90 -8.43 18.64
N MET A 52 -6.12 -8.10 18.23
CA MET A 52 -7.28 -8.14 19.11
C MET A 52 -8.50 -8.65 18.33
N ALA A 53 -9.19 -9.62 18.90
CA ALA A 53 -10.36 -10.24 18.28
C ALA A 53 -11.55 -10.25 19.24
N PHE A 54 -12.74 -9.93 18.73
CA PHE A 54 -14.01 -10.02 19.42
C PHE A 54 -15.02 -10.78 18.56
N GLY A 55 -15.83 -11.60 19.20
CA GLY A 55 -16.83 -12.42 18.51
C GLY A 55 -16.28 -13.75 18.01
N SER A 56 -16.76 -14.18 16.85
CA SER A 56 -16.65 -15.55 16.33
C SER A 56 -15.46 -15.70 15.37
N TRP A 57 -14.24 -15.45 15.87
CA TRP A 57 -13.01 -15.76 15.13
C TRP A 57 -12.48 -17.12 15.54
N ALA A 58 -12.53 -18.09 14.62
CA ALA A 58 -12.09 -19.45 14.87
C ALA A 58 -10.56 -19.57 14.89
N SER A 59 -9.87 -18.79 14.07
CA SER A 59 -8.41 -18.73 14.01
C SER A 59 -7.98 -17.39 13.39
N PHE A 60 -6.83 -16.90 13.82
CA PHE A 60 -6.17 -15.73 13.23
C PHE A 60 -4.68 -15.76 13.54
N GLY A 61 -3.89 -15.01 12.78
CA GLY A 61 -2.45 -14.85 12.96
C GLY A 61 -1.72 -14.75 11.62
N VAL A 62 -0.40 -14.86 11.67
CA VAL A 62 0.44 -14.86 10.45
C VAL A 62 0.50 -16.25 9.84
N PHE A 63 0.20 -16.32 8.54
CA PHE A 63 0.15 -17.56 7.76
C PHE A 63 1.12 -17.47 6.59
N THR A 64 1.52 -18.65 6.10
CA THR A 64 2.31 -18.82 4.89
C THR A 64 1.54 -19.77 3.97
N GLN A 65 1.32 -19.40 2.71
CA GLN A 65 0.68 -20.27 1.73
C GLN A 65 1.49 -20.33 0.43
N SER A 66 1.31 -21.38 -0.38
CA SER A 66 2.04 -21.55 -1.64
C SER A 66 1.76 -20.46 -2.68
N ALA A 67 0.59 -19.84 -2.62
CA ALA A 67 0.23 -18.69 -3.46
C ALA A 67 0.81 -17.36 -2.95
N GLY A 68 1.42 -17.33 -1.75
CA GLY A 68 2.00 -16.13 -1.14
C GLY A 68 0.99 -15.17 -0.53
N GLY A 69 1.52 -14.07 0.03
CA GLY A 69 0.78 -12.89 0.43
C GLY A 69 0.41 -12.01 -0.77
N HIS A 70 0.17 -10.73 -0.53
CA HIS A 70 0.09 -9.74 -1.61
C HIS A 70 1.49 -9.58 -2.22
N ASP A 71 2.49 -9.32 -1.37
CA ASP A 71 3.91 -9.39 -1.70
C ASP A 71 4.64 -10.32 -0.72
N GLY A 72 5.45 -11.24 -1.24
CA GLY A 72 6.20 -12.18 -0.41
C GLY A 72 5.42 -13.46 -0.08
N ARG A 73 5.73 -14.07 1.06
CA ARG A 73 5.26 -15.41 1.43
C ARG A 73 4.26 -15.39 2.56
N ASN A 74 4.43 -14.46 3.49
CA ASN A 74 3.63 -14.36 4.69
C ASN A 74 2.58 -13.28 4.51
N PHE A 75 1.52 -13.39 5.30
CA PHE A 75 0.45 -12.40 5.40
C PHE A 75 -0.28 -12.66 6.71
N TYR A 76 -1.03 -11.69 7.17
CA TYR A 76 -1.93 -11.88 8.29
C TYR A 76 -3.27 -12.42 7.80
N TRP A 77 -3.82 -13.41 8.50
CA TRP A 77 -5.04 -14.10 8.12
C TRP A 77 -5.99 -14.26 9.28
N GLY A 78 -7.29 -14.24 8.99
CA GLY A 78 -8.33 -14.53 9.95
C GLY A 78 -9.47 -15.34 9.33
N GLN A 79 -9.95 -16.36 10.05
CA GLN A 79 -11.16 -17.11 9.76
C GLN A 79 -12.21 -16.83 10.81
N SER A 80 -13.31 -16.23 10.37
CA SER A 80 -14.53 -16.10 11.16
C SER A 80 -15.42 -17.32 10.97
N ASN A 81 -16.08 -17.77 12.03
CA ASN A 81 -17.20 -18.72 11.99
C ASN A 81 -18.51 -18.04 12.42
N ALA A 82 -18.64 -16.72 12.19
CA ALA A 82 -19.79 -15.92 12.58
C ALA A 82 -21.11 -16.49 12.03
N THR A 83 -21.84 -17.19 12.90
CA THR A 83 -23.15 -17.79 12.61
C THR A 83 -24.32 -16.97 13.17
N ALA A 84 -24.07 -16.04 14.09
CA ALA A 84 -25.14 -15.28 14.76
C ALA A 84 -24.79 -13.84 15.17
N ALA A 85 -23.53 -13.39 15.11
CA ALA A 85 -23.12 -12.07 15.57
C ALA A 85 -22.00 -11.46 14.74
N VAL A 86 -21.94 -10.12 14.73
CA VAL A 86 -20.82 -9.37 14.16
C VAL A 86 -19.54 -9.69 14.93
N SER A 87 -18.46 -9.91 14.20
CA SER A 87 -17.14 -10.21 14.73
C SER A 87 -16.15 -9.14 14.27
N THR A 88 -15.27 -8.72 15.17
CA THR A 88 -14.27 -7.67 14.90
C THR A 88 -12.87 -8.22 15.13
N LEU A 89 -11.97 -7.99 14.19
CA LEU A 89 -10.54 -8.29 14.30
C LEU A 89 -9.78 -7.01 14.04
N SER A 90 -8.78 -6.72 14.86
CA SER A 90 -7.88 -5.60 14.62
C SER A 90 -6.43 -6.00 14.79
N VAL A 91 -5.59 -5.39 13.97
CA VAL A 91 -4.13 -5.44 14.08
C VAL A 91 -3.61 -4.01 14.17
N SER A 92 -2.77 -3.73 15.16
CA SER A 92 -2.27 -2.38 15.39
C SER A 92 -0.78 -2.34 15.74
N GLN A 93 -0.15 -1.21 15.43
CA GLN A 93 1.22 -0.91 15.82
C GLN A 93 1.26 0.49 16.42
N SER A 94 1.69 0.58 17.68
CA SER A 94 1.78 1.83 18.44
C SER A 94 3.20 2.39 18.49
N ALA A 95 3.34 3.60 19.04
CA ALA A 95 4.62 4.30 19.21
C ALA A 95 5.35 4.58 17.88
N VAL A 96 4.59 4.68 16.78
CA VAL A 96 5.11 5.08 15.48
C VAL A 96 5.39 6.58 15.49
N ARG A 97 6.59 6.98 15.04
CA ARG A 97 7.04 8.37 15.07
C ARG A 97 6.83 9.02 13.71
N ILE A 98 5.91 9.98 13.65
CA ILE A 98 5.66 10.85 12.49
C ILE A 98 5.59 12.26 13.06
N PRO A 99 6.31 13.26 12.51
CA PRO A 99 6.20 14.63 13.01
C PRO A 99 4.79 15.19 12.79
N SER A 100 4.29 15.92 13.79
CA SER A 100 3.00 16.61 13.71
C SER A 100 2.93 17.53 12.47
N GLY A 101 1.78 17.54 11.80
CA GLY A 101 1.55 18.32 10.57
C GLY A 101 2.02 17.61 9.29
N THR A 102 2.63 16.43 9.38
CA THR A 102 3.02 15.63 8.21
C THR A 102 1.80 14.96 7.59
N THR A 103 1.56 15.17 6.30
CA THR A 103 0.62 14.33 5.54
C THR A 103 1.27 13.00 5.19
N VAL A 104 0.63 11.92 5.64
CA VAL A 104 1.06 10.54 5.43
C VAL A 104 0.01 9.78 4.64
N GLU A 105 0.47 8.84 3.83
CA GLU A 105 -0.37 7.74 3.37
C GLU A 105 -0.49 6.71 4.49
N CYS A 106 -1.70 6.25 4.77
CA CYS A 106 -2.00 5.16 5.67
C CYS A 106 -2.96 4.18 5.00
N SER A 107 -2.44 3.01 4.61
CA SER A 107 -3.16 2.03 3.81
C SER A 107 -2.71 0.60 4.07
N VAL A 108 -3.43 -0.37 3.53
CA VAL A 108 -3.11 -1.80 3.62
C VAL A 108 -3.70 -2.54 2.44
N TRP A 109 -3.10 -3.66 2.03
CA TRP A 109 -3.69 -4.57 1.06
C TRP A 109 -4.50 -5.65 1.78
N VAL A 110 -5.72 -5.88 1.30
CA VAL A 110 -6.62 -6.89 1.86
C VAL A 110 -7.30 -7.69 0.79
N ALA A 111 -7.47 -8.97 1.04
CA ALA A 111 -8.34 -9.85 0.27
C ALA A 111 -9.34 -10.51 1.21
N SER A 112 -10.44 -11.02 0.66
CA SER A 112 -11.43 -11.74 1.44
C SER A 112 -12.04 -12.88 0.65
N SER A 113 -12.55 -13.88 1.36
CA SER A 113 -13.32 -14.98 0.81
C SER A 113 -14.52 -15.19 1.68
N ARG A 114 -15.69 -15.15 1.03
CA ARG A 114 -16.96 -15.20 1.72
C ARG A 114 -17.96 -16.00 0.90
N PRO A 115 -18.69 -16.95 1.52
CA PRO A 115 -19.81 -17.63 0.90
C PRO A 115 -20.78 -16.65 0.23
N GLY A 116 -21.15 -16.95 -1.01
CA GLY A 116 -22.07 -16.12 -1.79
C GLY A 116 -21.48 -14.82 -2.35
N ASN A 117 -20.20 -14.53 -2.11
CA ASN A 117 -19.51 -13.33 -2.63
C ASN A 117 -20.26 -12.02 -2.30
N VAL A 118 -20.73 -11.88 -1.05
CA VAL A 118 -21.46 -10.69 -0.58
C VAL A 118 -20.49 -9.68 0.02
N ALA A 119 -20.51 -8.43 -0.48
CA ALA A 119 -19.66 -7.32 -0.02
C ALA A 119 -20.10 -6.79 1.37
N SER A 120 -19.82 -7.58 2.41
CA SER A 120 -20.30 -7.39 3.79
C SER A 120 -19.16 -7.23 4.80
N THR A 121 -17.96 -7.73 4.49
CA THR A 121 -16.82 -7.62 5.40
C THR A 121 -16.25 -6.23 5.25
N ALA A 122 -16.44 -5.38 6.25
CA ALA A 122 -15.93 -4.02 6.26
C ALA A 122 -14.48 -4.00 6.74
N VAL A 123 -13.61 -3.30 6.02
CA VAL A 123 -12.23 -3.03 6.39
C VAL A 123 -12.02 -1.53 6.47
N GLU A 124 -11.48 -1.08 7.59
CA GLU A 124 -11.15 0.32 7.86
C GLU A 124 -9.73 0.44 8.39
N VAL A 125 -9.04 1.52 8.00
CA VAL A 125 -7.66 1.82 8.42
C VAL A 125 -7.68 3.13 9.18
N PHE A 126 -7.01 3.17 10.33
CA PHE A 126 -7.00 4.31 11.23
C PHE A 126 -5.57 4.73 11.58
N LEU A 127 -5.41 6.04 11.79
CA LEU A 127 -4.30 6.64 12.51
C LEU A 127 -4.86 7.39 13.71
N ASP A 128 -4.49 6.99 14.93
CA ASP A 128 -4.98 7.55 16.19
C ASP A 128 -6.51 7.56 16.33
N GLY A 129 -7.16 6.53 15.78
CA GLY A 129 -8.62 6.41 15.78
C GLY A 129 -9.33 7.30 14.74
N ILE A 130 -8.59 8.05 13.92
CA ILE A 130 -9.14 8.80 12.78
C ILE A 130 -9.00 7.94 11.53
N THR A 131 -10.10 7.80 10.76
CA THR A 131 -10.07 7.00 9.54
C THR A 131 -9.15 7.62 8.48
N CYS A 132 -8.36 6.78 7.85
CA CYS A 132 -7.47 7.10 6.73
C CYS A 132 -8.20 7.27 5.40
N GLY A 133 -9.43 6.77 5.29
CA GLY A 133 -10.21 6.78 4.06
C GLY A 133 -11.62 6.23 4.26
N SER A 134 -12.31 5.92 3.16
CA SER A 134 -13.60 5.22 3.24
C SER A 134 -13.39 3.74 3.57
N ALA A 135 -14.32 3.17 4.33
CA ALA A 135 -14.37 1.72 4.55
C ALA A 135 -14.50 0.98 3.21
N ALA A 136 -13.77 -0.12 3.07
CA ALA A 136 -13.95 -1.05 1.96
C ALA A 136 -14.85 -2.22 2.38
N TYR A 137 -15.83 -2.55 1.55
CA TYR A 137 -16.75 -3.66 1.79
C TYR A 137 -16.41 -4.80 0.85
N LEU A 138 -15.95 -5.92 1.41
CA LEU A 138 -15.35 -7.03 0.67
C LEU A 138 -16.23 -8.28 0.75
N GLY A 139 -16.28 -9.02 -0.37
CA GLY A 139 -16.97 -10.30 -0.50
C GLY A 139 -15.97 -11.43 -0.74
N THR A 140 -15.85 -11.87 -1.98
CA THR A 140 -14.75 -12.68 -2.49
C THR A 140 -14.02 -11.87 -3.56
N THR A 141 -12.89 -11.29 -3.20
CA THR A 141 -12.12 -10.42 -4.08
C THR A 141 -10.65 -10.77 -4.02
N GLY A 142 -9.93 -10.48 -5.11
CA GLY A 142 -8.48 -10.39 -5.05
C GLY A 142 -8.03 -9.26 -4.13
N TRP A 143 -6.73 -9.06 -4.03
CA TRP A 143 -6.15 -8.00 -3.21
C TRP A 143 -6.66 -6.62 -3.62
N VAL A 144 -7.12 -5.84 -2.64
CA VAL A 144 -7.60 -4.47 -2.76
C VAL A 144 -6.87 -3.61 -1.74
N LYS A 145 -6.41 -2.44 -2.17
CA LYS A 145 -5.80 -1.46 -1.27
C LYS A 145 -6.87 -0.63 -0.56
N VAL A 146 -6.80 -0.57 0.76
CA VAL A 146 -7.75 0.15 1.62
C VAL A 146 -7.00 1.19 2.44
N GLY A 147 -7.58 2.39 2.58
CA GLY A 147 -6.99 3.51 3.29
C GLY A 147 -6.93 4.78 2.43
N GLY A 148 -6.01 5.68 2.77
CA GLY A 148 -5.89 6.97 2.11
C GLY A 148 -4.81 7.85 2.73
N LYS A 149 -5.05 9.16 2.78
CA LYS A 149 -4.08 10.14 3.29
C LYS A 149 -4.66 10.93 4.46
N ILE A 150 -3.85 11.15 5.49
CA ILE A 150 -4.21 11.93 6.67
C ILE A 150 -3.04 12.83 7.08
N THR A 151 -3.34 13.97 7.71
CA THR A 151 -2.32 14.79 8.37
C THR A 151 -2.20 14.38 9.83
N ALA A 152 -1.01 13.93 10.22
CA ALA A 152 -0.70 13.51 11.58
C ALA A 152 -0.82 14.68 12.57
N ASN A 153 -1.36 14.40 13.76
CA ASN A 153 -1.46 15.35 14.87
C ASN A 153 -0.73 14.81 16.10
N GLY A 154 0.30 15.51 16.57
CA GLY A 154 1.27 14.98 17.55
C GLY A 154 2.40 14.19 16.88
N ASP A 155 3.30 13.62 17.71
CA ASP A 155 4.56 13.00 17.25
C ASP A 155 4.66 11.49 17.54
N SER A 156 3.58 10.89 18.05
CA SER A 156 3.52 9.47 18.41
C SER A 156 2.15 8.94 18.10
N HIS A 157 2.11 7.92 17.26
CA HIS A 157 0.86 7.46 16.67
C HIS A 157 0.63 5.96 16.86
N THR A 158 -0.63 5.58 16.71
CA THR A 158 -1.06 4.18 16.57
C THR A 158 -1.73 3.99 15.22
N PHE A 159 -1.15 3.11 14.41
CA PHE A 159 -1.76 2.62 13.18
C PHE A 159 -2.60 1.39 13.49
N THR A 160 -3.83 1.34 12.97
CA THR A 160 -4.74 0.21 13.22
C THR A 160 -5.49 -0.14 11.94
N VAL A 161 -5.55 -1.44 11.64
CA VAL A 161 -6.50 -2.00 10.67
C VAL A 161 -7.62 -2.67 11.47
N VAL A 162 -8.87 -2.38 11.13
CA VAL A 162 -10.05 -2.99 11.76
C VAL A 162 -10.87 -3.69 10.68
N ILE A 163 -11.21 -4.94 10.96
CA ILE A 163 -12.07 -5.78 10.13
C ILE A 163 -13.33 -6.08 10.92
N THR A 164 -14.47 -5.79 10.32
CA THR A 164 -15.78 -6.14 10.86
C THR A 164 -16.46 -7.09 9.88
N SER A 165 -16.76 -8.30 10.34
CA SER A 165 -17.48 -9.30 9.55
C SER A 165 -18.81 -9.59 10.23
N ASP A 166 -19.89 -9.43 9.48
CA ASP A 166 -21.24 -9.83 9.87
C ASP A 166 -21.42 -11.38 9.78
N THR A 167 -22.65 -11.82 9.96
CA THR A 167 -23.02 -13.24 9.92
C THR A 167 -22.78 -13.85 8.54
N THR A 168 -22.03 -14.95 8.47
CA THR A 168 -21.56 -15.60 7.24
C THR A 168 -22.09 -17.03 7.08
N GLY A 169 -22.77 -17.57 8.09
CA GLY A 169 -23.25 -18.95 8.09
C GLY A 169 -22.15 -19.95 8.49
N PRO A 170 -22.41 -21.27 8.40
CA PRO A 170 -21.52 -22.29 8.95
C PRO A 170 -20.15 -22.39 8.25
N GLN A 171 -20.05 -21.91 7.01
CA GLN A 171 -18.78 -21.89 6.27
C GLN A 171 -17.85 -20.74 6.71
N GLY A 172 -18.38 -19.71 7.39
CA GLY A 172 -17.57 -18.61 7.86
C GLY A 172 -17.11 -17.63 6.77
N SER A 173 -16.21 -16.72 7.12
CA SER A 173 -15.49 -15.84 6.17
C SER A 173 -14.00 -15.84 6.47
N GLN A 174 -13.21 -15.56 5.44
CA GLN A 174 -11.77 -15.39 5.54
C GLN A 174 -11.37 -13.98 5.14
N ILE A 175 -10.33 -13.47 5.80
CA ILE A 175 -9.66 -12.23 5.45
C ILE A 175 -8.15 -12.47 5.39
N TRP A 176 -7.51 -11.80 4.45
CA TRP A 176 -6.07 -11.68 4.33
C TRP A 176 -5.69 -10.21 4.39
N ILE A 177 -4.61 -9.89 5.10
CA ILE A 177 -4.08 -8.54 5.27
C ILE A 177 -2.59 -8.60 5.03
N ASP A 178 -2.08 -7.67 4.24
CA ASP A 178 -0.67 -7.60 3.92
C ASP A 178 -0.22 -6.19 3.52
N ASP A 179 1.08 -5.97 3.49
CA ASP A 179 1.73 -4.75 3.00
C ASP A 179 1.11 -3.45 3.54
N ALA A 180 1.00 -3.37 4.87
CA ALA A 180 0.54 -2.14 5.51
C ALA A 180 1.52 -1.01 5.24
N VAL A 181 1.02 0.16 4.87
CA VAL A 181 1.82 1.36 4.58
C VAL A 181 1.42 2.44 5.57
N LEU A 182 2.41 3.00 6.25
CA LEU A 182 2.32 4.30 6.89
C LEU A 182 3.56 5.09 6.48
N GLY A 183 3.42 6.12 5.66
CA GLY A 183 4.58 6.80 5.08
C GLY A 183 4.31 8.24 4.69
N ALA A 184 5.29 9.11 4.90
CA ALA A 184 5.18 10.53 4.58
C ALA A 184 5.49 10.82 3.10
N SER A 185 4.68 11.70 2.50
CA SER A 185 4.92 12.26 1.16
C SER A 185 5.02 11.24 0.02
N CYS A 186 4.03 10.35 -0.05
CA CYS A 186 3.44 9.98 -1.34
C CYS A 186 2.33 10.99 -1.66
#